data_AF-A0A140DL00-F1
#
_entry.id   AF-A0A140DL00-F1
#
_cell.length_a   1.000
_cell.length_b   1.000
_cell.length_c   1.000
_cell.angle_alpha   90.00
_cell.angle_beta   90.00
_cell.angle_gamma   90.00
#
_symmetry.space_group_name_H-M   'P 1'
#
loop_
_entity.id
_entity.type
_entity.pdbx_description
1 polymer ?
#
loop_
_entity_poly.entity_id
_entity_poly.type
_entity_poly.pdbx_seq_one_letter_code
_entity_poly.pdbx_strand_id
1 'polypeptide(L)'
;AAEVQDYIFGYTVAQDISARDWQKKRNNGQMLLGKSMDTFCPLGPAVVTKSKVDVNNLNIKSWVNGVLKQNGNTSEMIFKVNFLVAYLSQIVTLYPGDVILTGTPAGVGVHRKPPEFLKPGDVLESEIEGIGRLRNEIV
;
A
#
# COMPACT_ATOMS: atom_id res chain seq x y z
N ALA A 1 17.28 10.85 -13.49
CA ALA A 1 16.08 9.97 -13.65
C ALA A 1 16.46 8.51 -13.87
N ALA A 2 17.47 8.20 -14.71
CA ALA A 2 18.02 6.85 -14.84
C ALA A 2 18.59 6.29 -13.53
N GLU A 3 19.23 7.14 -12.71
CA GLU A 3 19.87 6.71 -11.46
C GLU A 3 18.91 6.13 -10.42
N VAL A 4 17.68 6.65 -10.28
CA VAL A 4 16.76 6.23 -9.20
C VAL A 4 16.38 4.76 -9.31
N GLN A 5 16.14 4.30 -10.54
CA GLN A 5 15.76 2.92 -10.78
C GLN A 5 16.83 1.95 -10.31
N ASP A 6 18.11 2.31 -10.36
CA ASP A 6 19.23 1.46 -9.93
C ASP A 6 19.20 1.14 -8.43
N TYR A 7 18.63 2.04 -7.62
CA TYR A 7 18.49 1.87 -6.16
C TYR A 7 17.26 1.05 -5.75
N ILE A 8 16.38 0.69 -6.69
CA ILE A 8 15.18 -0.11 -6.41
C ILE A 8 15.49 -1.59 -6.68
N PHE A 9 15.25 -2.46 -5.70
CA PHE A 9 15.37 -3.91 -5.89
C PHE A 9 14.13 -4.47 -6.62
N GLY A 10 12.94 -4.16 -6.13
CA GLY A 10 11.69 -4.68 -6.67
C GLY A 10 10.45 -4.13 -5.98
N TYR A 11 9.32 -4.76 -6.28
CA TYR A 11 7.99 -4.36 -5.85
C TYR A 11 7.26 -5.55 -5.22
N THR A 12 6.41 -5.28 -4.23
CA THR A 12 5.57 -6.28 -3.55
C THR A 12 4.18 -5.70 -3.33
N VAL A 13 3.19 -6.54 -3.03
CA VAL A 13 1.90 -6.06 -2.50
C VAL A 13 2.08 -5.68 -1.03
N ALA A 14 1.42 -4.60 -0.62
CA ALA A 14 1.39 -4.12 0.75
C ALA A 14 -0.05 -3.74 1.13
N GLN A 15 -0.42 -3.99 2.38
CA GLN A 15 -1.66 -3.47 2.96
C GLN A 15 -1.31 -2.42 4.02
N ASP A 16 -1.69 -1.16 3.77
CA ASP A 16 -1.53 -0.03 4.71
C ASP A 16 -2.73 0.06 5.66
N ILE A 17 -2.84 -0.89 6.58
CA ILE A 17 -3.97 -0.98 7.51
C ILE A 17 -3.99 0.25 8.42
N SER A 18 -5.18 0.78 8.65
CA SER A 18 -5.33 2.08 9.32
C SER A 18 -6.48 2.07 10.32
N ALA A 19 -6.16 2.23 11.60
CA ALA A 19 -7.10 2.57 12.65
C ALA A 19 -7.51 4.05 12.50
N ARG A 20 -8.64 4.30 11.83
CA ARG A 20 -9.06 5.67 11.46
C ARG A 20 -9.45 6.54 12.65
N ASP A 21 -9.88 5.94 13.75
CA ASP A 21 -10.12 6.63 15.03
C ASP A 21 -8.81 7.14 15.64
N TRP A 22 -7.73 6.35 15.60
CA TRP A 22 -6.40 6.76 16.03
C TRP A 22 -5.81 7.84 15.12
N GLN A 23 -5.85 7.61 13.81
CA GLN A 23 -5.32 8.54 12.82
C GLN A 23 -5.96 9.94 12.92
N LYS A 24 -7.27 10.03 13.21
CA LYS A 24 -8.02 11.30 13.21
C LYS A 24 -8.20 11.92 14.59
N LYS A 25 -8.40 11.12 15.63
CA LYS A 25 -8.90 11.61 16.93
C LYS A 25 -7.96 11.29 18.08
N ARG A 26 -7.49 10.04 18.18
CA ARG A 26 -6.79 9.58 19.41
C ARG A 26 -5.30 9.86 19.43
N ASN A 27 -4.71 10.26 18.30
CA ASN A 27 -3.28 10.56 18.18
C ASN A 27 -3.01 12.00 17.67
N ASN A 28 -3.84 12.97 18.06
CA ASN A 28 -3.68 14.39 17.66
C ASN A 28 -3.49 14.60 16.15
N GLY A 29 -4.17 13.80 15.32
CA GLY A 29 -4.08 13.86 13.86
C GLY A 29 -2.79 13.27 13.24
N GLN A 30 -1.86 12.77 14.07
CA GLN A 30 -0.62 12.15 13.59
C GLN A 30 -0.87 10.74 13.07
N MET A 31 -0.32 10.42 11.90
CA MET A 31 -0.64 9.18 11.20
C MET A 31 0.07 7.93 11.75
N LEU A 32 1.22 8.10 12.40
CA LEU A 32 2.11 7.01 12.81
C LEU A 32 1.38 5.93 13.62
N LEU A 33 0.83 6.27 14.79
CA LEU A 33 0.18 5.28 15.65
C LEU A 33 -1.08 4.65 15.05
N GLY A 34 -1.75 5.35 14.13
CA GLY A 34 -2.90 4.80 13.42
C GLY A 34 -2.55 3.71 12.40
N LYS A 35 -1.26 3.51 12.10
CA LYS A 35 -0.75 2.66 11.02
C LYS A 35 0.38 1.70 11.44
N SER A 36 0.79 1.76 12.71
CA SER A 36 1.96 1.03 13.22
C SER A 36 1.63 0.00 14.29
N MET A 37 0.35 -0.39 14.43
CA MET A 37 -0.01 -1.49 15.32
C MET A 37 0.52 -2.81 14.75
N ASP A 38 0.70 -3.79 15.63
CA ASP A 38 1.07 -5.14 15.21
C ASP A 38 0.14 -5.61 14.09
N THR A 39 0.71 -6.29 13.10
CA THR A 39 0.03 -6.79 11.89
C THR A 39 -0.52 -5.74 10.92
N PHE A 40 -0.28 -4.42 11.09
CA PHE A 40 -0.86 -3.38 10.20
C PHE A 40 -0.13 -3.16 8.88
N CYS A 41 1.02 -3.79 8.65
CA CYS A 41 1.74 -3.73 7.38
C CYS A 41 2.05 -5.13 6.80
N PRO A 42 1.03 -5.92 6.40
CA PRO A 42 1.27 -7.15 5.65
C PRO A 42 1.95 -6.85 4.31
N LEU A 43 3.04 -7.57 4.02
CA LEU A 43 3.80 -7.50 2.76
C LEU A 43 3.86 -8.91 2.13
N GLY A 44 3.71 -8.99 0.81
CA GLY A 44 3.91 -10.24 0.07
C GLY A 44 3.09 -10.33 -1.22
N PRO A 45 2.87 -11.53 -1.77
CA PRO A 45 3.45 -12.81 -1.33
C PRO A 45 4.93 -12.97 -1.74
N ALA A 46 5.43 -12.11 -2.61
CA ALA A 46 6.81 -12.13 -3.10
C ALA A 46 7.27 -10.70 -3.46
N VAL A 47 8.58 -10.51 -3.52
CA VAL A 47 9.18 -9.33 -4.12
C VAL A 47 9.52 -9.65 -5.57
N VAL A 48 8.89 -8.95 -6.52
CA VAL A 48 9.19 -9.06 -7.94
C VAL A 48 10.21 -8.00 -8.32
N THR A 49 11.33 -8.43 -8.93
CA THR A 49 12.40 -7.53 -9.33
C THR A 49 11.91 -6.48 -10.35
N LYS A 50 12.41 -5.24 -10.25
CA LYS A 50 11.95 -4.10 -11.07
C LYS A 50 11.90 -4.35 -12.58
N SER A 51 12.76 -5.22 -13.12
CA SER A 51 12.82 -5.54 -14.55
C SER A 51 11.67 -6.41 -15.07
N LYS A 52 10.82 -6.93 -14.18
CA LYS A 52 9.74 -7.87 -14.54
C LYS A 52 8.37 -7.21 -14.67
N VAL A 53 8.21 -5.96 -14.25
CA VAL A 53 6.93 -5.25 -14.25
C VAL A 53 7.13 -3.79 -14.63
N ASP A 54 6.17 -3.22 -15.38
CA ASP A 54 6.09 -1.76 -15.54
C ASP A 54 5.27 -1.17 -14.39
N VAL A 55 5.97 -0.69 -13.35
CA VAL A 55 5.33 -0.16 -12.14
C VAL A 55 4.41 1.04 -12.40
N ASN A 56 4.50 1.70 -13.55
CA ASN A 56 3.63 2.83 -13.89
C ASN A 56 2.32 2.40 -14.57
N ASN A 57 2.09 1.11 -14.77
CA ASN A 57 0.87 0.61 -15.41
C ASN A 57 0.49 -0.80 -14.90
N LEU A 58 0.22 -0.92 -13.59
CA LEU A 58 -0.25 -2.16 -12.96
C LEU A 58 -1.64 -1.95 -12.39
N ASN A 59 -2.54 -2.90 -12.65
CA ASN A 59 -3.84 -2.92 -11.99
C ASN A 59 -3.67 -3.33 -10.51
N ILE A 60 -4.36 -2.59 -9.63
CA ILE A 60 -4.38 -2.82 -8.18
C ILE A 60 -5.83 -3.03 -7.77
N LYS A 61 -6.10 -4.14 -7.06
CA LYS A 61 -7.43 -4.48 -6.58
C LYS A 61 -7.41 -4.92 -5.12
N SER A 62 -8.52 -4.71 -4.42
CA SER A 62 -8.73 -5.28 -3.09
C SER A 62 -10.16 -5.78 -2.92
N TRP A 63 -10.32 -6.81 -2.09
CA TRP A 63 -11.61 -7.41 -1.76
C TRP A 63 -11.72 -7.61 -0.25
N VAL A 64 -12.94 -7.50 0.25
CA VAL A 64 -13.30 -7.95 1.61
C VAL A 64 -14.37 -9.02 1.45
N ASN A 65 -14.09 -10.23 1.94
CA ASN A 65 -14.98 -11.39 1.80
C ASN A 65 -15.41 -11.65 0.35
N GLY A 66 -14.46 -11.55 -0.60
CA GLY A 66 -14.71 -11.70 -2.03
C GLY A 66 -15.43 -10.51 -2.70
N VAL A 67 -15.85 -9.49 -1.96
CA VAL A 67 -16.50 -8.30 -2.51
C VAL A 67 -15.46 -7.24 -2.87
N LEU A 68 -15.40 -6.85 -4.14
CA LEU A 68 -14.45 -5.84 -4.65
C LEU A 68 -14.63 -4.50 -3.92
N LYS A 69 -13.56 -3.98 -3.33
CA LYS A 69 -13.55 -2.72 -2.58
C LYS A 69 -12.71 -1.63 -3.25
N GLN A 70 -11.57 -1.98 -3.83
CA GLN A 70 -10.74 -1.02 -4.57
C GLN A 70 -10.38 -1.64 -5.91
N ASN A 71 -10.30 -0.79 -6.93
CA ASN A 71 -9.91 -1.14 -8.29
C ASN A 71 -9.35 0.11 -8.95
N GLY A 72 -8.04 0.17 -9.13
CA GLY A 72 -7.34 1.30 -9.73
C GLY A 72 -6.08 0.85 -10.45
N ASN A 73 -5.32 1.80 -10.97
CA ASN A 73 -4.11 1.51 -11.73
C ASN A 73 -2.97 2.44 -11.30
N THR A 74 -1.73 1.94 -11.27
CA THR A 74 -0.56 2.76 -10.87
C THR A 74 -0.24 3.91 -11.84
N SER A 75 -0.80 3.88 -13.05
CA SER A 75 -0.77 5.02 -13.98
C SER A 75 -1.49 6.25 -13.43
N GLU A 76 -2.41 6.08 -12.49
CA GLU A 76 -3.16 7.15 -11.82
C GLU A 76 -2.38 7.78 -10.64
N MET A 77 -1.21 7.23 -10.27
CA MET A 77 -0.39 7.80 -9.20
C MET A 77 0.01 9.24 -9.54
N ILE A 78 -0.33 10.17 -8.64
CA ILE A 78 0.04 11.59 -8.74
C ILE A 78 1.56 11.76 -8.74
N PHE A 79 2.22 11.09 -7.79
CA PHE A 79 3.67 11.07 -7.68
C PHE A 79 4.20 9.69 -8.04
N LYS A 80 4.97 9.58 -9.14
CA LYS A 80 5.53 8.31 -9.59
C LYS A 80 6.62 7.81 -8.64
N VAL A 81 6.91 6.51 -8.69
CA VAL A 81 7.92 5.86 -7.84
C VAL A 81 9.26 6.60 -7.88
N ASN A 82 9.73 7.00 -9.07
CA ASN A 82 11.00 7.74 -9.21
C ASN A 82 11.00 9.07 -8.45
N PHE A 83 9.86 9.77 -8.45
CA PHE A 83 9.72 11.01 -7.70
C PHE A 83 9.72 10.73 -6.21
N LEU A 84 8.96 9.73 -5.74
CA LEU A 84 8.87 9.39 -4.32
C LEU A 84 10.24 9.04 -3.72
N VAL A 85 11.02 8.19 -4.39
CA VAL A 85 12.37 7.80 -3.94
C VAL A 85 13.29 9.01 -3.89
N ALA A 86 13.34 9.81 -4.96
CA ALA A 86 14.20 10.99 -5.03
C ALA A 86 13.80 12.09 -4.03
N TYR A 87 12.50 12.21 -3.73
CA TYR A 87 12.01 13.16 -2.74
C TYR A 87 12.37 12.72 -1.31
N LEU A 88 12.12 11.45 -0.98
CA LEU A 88 12.43 10.91 0.35
C LEU A 88 13.93 10.94 0.65
N SER A 89 14.79 10.69 -0.34
CA SER A 89 16.24 10.72 -0.17
C SER A 89 16.82 12.10 0.17
N GLN A 90 16.06 13.17 -0.01
CA GLN A 90 16.44 14.53 0.41
C GLN A 90 16.15 14.80 1.89
N ILE A 91 15.32 13.95 2.52
CA ILE A 91 14.82 14.13 3.89
C ILE A 91 15.48 13.14 4.84
N VAL A 92 15.62 11.88 4.40
CA VAL A 92 16.21 10.80 5.17
C VAL A 92 17.14 9.97 4.29
N THR A 93 18.18 9.42 4.89
CA THR A 93 19.02 8.40 4.22
C THR A 93 18.18 7.14 4.00
N LEU A 94 18.08 6.70 2.76
CA LEU A 94 17.47 5.42 2.40
C LEU A 94 18.51 4.30 2.44
N TYR A 95 18.18 3.18 3.07
CA TYR A 95 19.02 2.01 3.20
C TYR A 95 18.50 0.84 2.35
N PRO A 96 19.39 -0.07 1.90
CA PRO A 96 18.95 -1.33 1.30
C PRO A 96 18.02 -2.08 2.25
N GLY A 97 16.82 -2.42 1.77
CA GLY A 97 15.79 -3.08 2.57
C GLY A 97 14.68 -2.14 3.05
N ASP A 98 14.83 -0.82 2.90
CA ASP A 98 13.75 0.13 3.16
C ASP A 98 12.54 -0.13 2.25
N VAL A 99 11.34 0.05 2.81
CA VAL A 99 10.07 -0.18 2.11
C VAL A 99 9.28 1.12 2.04
N ILE A 100 8.88 1.50 0.83
CA ILE A 100 8.07 2.70 0.56
C ILE A 100 6.68 2.25 0.09
N LEU A 101 5.64 2.56 0.87
CA LEU A 101 4.26 2.37 0.45
C LEU A 101 3.81 3.59 -0.34
N THR A 102 3.45 3.39 -1.61
CA THR A 102 3.30 4.48 -2.58
C THR A 102 1.90 5.09 -2.66
N GLY A 103 1.03 4.76 -1.70
CA GLY A 103 -0.35 5.20 -1.63
C GLY A 103 -1.37 4.11 -1.99
N THR A 104 -2.64 4.49 -2.10
CA THR A 104 -3.76 3.57 -2.32
C THR A 104 -4.79 4.21 -3.27
N PRO A 105 -5.43 3.44 -4.17
CA PRO A 105 -6.49 3.96 -5.03
C PRO A 105 -7.78 4.24 -4.26
N ALA A 106 -8.77 4.83 -4.93
CA ALA A 106 -10.08 5.08 -4.36
C ALA A 106 -10.79 3.79 -3.90
N GLY A 107 -11.80 3.94 -3.03
CA GLY A 107 -12.65 2.84 -2.55
C GLY A 107 -12.39 2.38 -1.10
N VAL A 108 -11.46 3.04 -0.41
CA VAL A 108 -11.20 2.79 1.03
C VAL A 108 -12.46 2.98 1.88
N GLY A 109 -12.62 2.12 2.87
CA GLY A 109 -13.87 1.99 3.64
C GLY A 109 -14.38 3.27 4.32
N VAL A 110 -13.47 4.13 4.80
CA VAL A 110 -13.83 5.39 5.48
C VAL A 110 -14.53 6.42 4.57
N HIS A 111 -14.39 6.30 3.25
CA HIS A 111 -15.03 7.20 2.27
C HIS A 111 -16.30 6.60 1.65
N ARG A 112 -16.69 5.38 2.06
CA ARG A 112 -17.95 4.75 1.64
C ARG A 112 -19.14 5.39 2.36
N LYS A 113 -20.33 5.20 1.78
CA LYS A 113 -21.61 5.69 2.33
C LYS A 113 -22.60 4.53 2.42
N PRO A 114 -22.85 3.95 3.62
CA PRO A 114 -22.21 4.28 4.90
C PRO A 114 -20.72 3.86 4.94
N PRO A 115 -19.90 4.42 5.86
CA PRO A 115 -18.53 3.96 6.04
C PRO A 115 -18.47 2.48 6.40
N GLU A 116 -17.48 1.78 5.87
CA GLU A 116 -17.27 0.36 6.09
C GLU A 116 -15.89 0.14 6.71
N PHE A 117 -15.80 -0.62 7.80
CA PHE A 117 -14.55 -0.94 8.47
C PHE A 117 -14.43 -2.46 8.61
N LEU A 118 -13.18 -2.93 8.61
CA LEU A 118 -12.85 -4.34 8.82
C LEU A 118 -13.32 -4.79 10.21
N LYS A 119 -13.78 -6.04 10.28
CA LYS A 119 -14.25 -6.70 11.50
C LYS A 119 -13.51 -8.03 11.70
N PRO A 120 -13.44 -8.55 12.93
CA PRO A 120 -12.96 -9.91 13.16
C PRO A 120 -13.71 -10.92 12.28
N GLY A 121 -12.97 -11.83 11.65
CA GLY A 121 -13.45 -12.81 10.67
C GLY A 121 -13.49 -12.31 9.22
N ASP A 122 -13.29 -11.01 8.96
CA ASP A 122 -13.18 -10.52 7.59
C ASP A 122 -11.89 -11.02 6.92
N VAL A 123 -12.00 -11.41 5.66
CA VAL A 123 -10.86 -11.76 4.81
C VAL A 123 -10.57 -10.60 3.87
N LEU A 124 -9.42 -9.96 4.05
CA LEU A 124 -8.91 -8.90 3.19
C LEU A 124 -7.91 -9.47 2.17
N GLU A 125 -8.25 -9.34 0.89
CA GLU A 125 -7.36 -9.67 -0.22
C GLU A 125 -6.89 -8.40 -0.93
N SER A 126 -5.63 -8.37 -1.34
CA SER A 126 -5.06 -7.31 -2.18
C SER A 126 -4.21 -7.92 -3.27
N GLU A 127 -4.39 -7.46 -4.50
CA GLU A 127 -3.72 -8.01 -5.68
C GLU A 127 -3.13 -6.86 -6.49
N ILE A 128 -1.90 -7.09 -6.96
CA ILE A 128 -1.26 -6.24 -7.97
C ILE A 128 -0.88 -7.13 -9.13
N GLU A 129 -1.30 -6.72 -10.33
CA GLU A 129 -1.00 -7.40 -11.58
C GLU A 129 0.51 -7.62 -11.74
N GLY A 130 0.90 -8.83 -12.16
CA GLY A 130 2.31 -9.20 -12.32
C GLY A 130 3.10 -9.43 -11.03
N ILE A 131 2.53 -9.15 -9.85
CA ILE A 131 3.19 -9.38 -8.55
C ILE A 131 2.54 -10.56 -7.81
N GLY A 132 1.21 -10.52 -7.62
CA GLY A 132 0.47 -11.58 -6.95
C GLY A 132 -0.61 -11.06 -6.03
N ARG A 133 -1.19 -11.99 -5.26
CA ARG A 133 -2.28 -11.72 -4.32
C ARG A 133 -1.86 -12.04 -2.89
N LEU A 134 -2.09 -11.07 -2.01
CA LEU A 134 -1.90 -11.15 -0.56
C LEU A 134 -3.26 -11.28 0.10
N ARG A 135 -3.42 -12.28 0.99
CA ARG A 135 -4.68 -12.60 1.69
C ARG A 135 -4.42 -12.66 3.19
N ASN A 136 -5.16 -11.87 3.96
CA ASN A 136 -5.10 -11.85 5.42
C ASN A 136 -6.50 -11.96 6.02
N GLU A 137 -6.63 -12.71 7.10
CA GLU A 137 -7.84 -12.76 7.93
C GLU A 137 -7.68 -11.82 9.12
N ILE A 138 -8.73 -11.07 9.43
CA ILE A 138 -8.75 -10.14 10.55
C ILE A 138 -9.14 -10.91 11.82
N VAL A 139 -8.28 -10.87 12.83
CA VAL A 139 -8.44 -11.58 14.11
C VAL A 139 -8.53 -10.62 15.29
#